data_AF-A0AA88KXI3-F1
#
_entry.id   AF-A0AA88KXI3-F1
#
_cell.length_a   1.000
_cell.length_b   1.000
_cell.length_c   1.000
_cell.angle_alpha   90.00
_cell.angle_beta   90.00
_cell.angle_gamma   90.00
#
_symmetry.space_group_name_H-M   'P 1'
#
loop_
_entity.id
_entity.type
_entity.pdbx_description
1 polymer ?
#
loop_
_entity_poly.entity_id
_entity_poly.type
_entity_poly.pdbx_seq_one_letter_code
_entity_poly.pdbx_strand_id
1 'polypeptide(L)'
;MAFGMGIDKPDVRYVIHFSIPKSIEGYYQESGRAGRDGGPAHCILYYSFSDVAKIRNVIERDKENPAAWARQIDNLWRMVAYCDNLTDCRRSVMLDYFGEIFDREVCRANVRHACDNCSVEEEFVLKDVTEDCKLIVKAIDEICGSQKSDFTVLHFIDVFEGSAAKKVVDSNHDELPFHGKGKKWERAEIERLFCRLLIDEYIREELVVNHEDIPNAYLRLGKNAPLLLQGKRKVFYPLLLYVS
;
A
#
# COMPACT_ATOMS: atom_id res chain seq x y z
N MET A 1 3.41 7.67 -18.66
CA MET A 1 4.03 8.50 -19.71
C MET A 1 5.47 8.79 -19.31
N ALA A 2 6.42 8.76 -20.24
CA ALA A 2 7.84 9.06 -19.99
C ALA A 2 8.24 10.35 -20.74
N PHE A 3 7.94 11.51 -20.15
CA PHE A 3 8.66 12.76 -20.45
C PHE A 3 9.81 12.86 -19.44
N GLY A 4 10.89 12.10 -19.66
CA GLY A 4 12.00 12.06 -18.71
C GLY A 4 13.35 11.75 -19.37
N MET A 5 13.38 10.94 -20.41
CA MET A 5 14.61 10.66 -21.17
C MET A 5 14.96 11.86 -22.06
N GLY A 6 15.47 12.96 -21.48
CA GLY A 6 15.97 14.12 -22.24
C GLY A 6 15.94 15.47 -21.51
N ILE A 7 15.25 15.59 -20.37
CA ILE A 7 15.29 16.82 -19.56
C ILE A 7 16.40 16.65 -18.52
N ASP A 8 17.55 17.26 -18.80
CA ASP A 8 18.68 17.38 -17.88
C ASP A 8 18.88 18.86 -17.52
N LYS A 9 17.99 19.35 -16.65
CA LYS A 9 18.06 20.71 -16.10
C LYS A 9 18.60 20.62 -14.67
N PRO A 10 19.76 21.22 -14.35
CA PRO A 10 20.41 20.98 -13.07
C PRO A 10 19.68 21.61 -11.87
N ASP A 11 18.96 22.71 -12.11
CA ASP A 11 18.28 23.55 -11.11
C ASP A 11 16.79 23.19 -10.90
N VAL A 12 16.39 21.94 -11.17
CA VAL A 12 15.02 21.47 -10.86
C VAL A 12 14.82 21.43 -9.34
N ARG A 13 13.84 22.18 -8.83
CA ARG A 13 13.52 22.29 -7.39
C ARG A 13 12.45 21.33 -6.91
N TYR A 14 11.59 20.87 -7.81
CA TYR A 14 10.46 20.00 -7.46
C TYR A 14 10.31 18.91 -8.51
N VAL A 15 10.17 17.68 -8.04
CA VAL A 15 9.63 16.55 -8.81
C VAL A 15 8.39 16.06 -8.08
N ILE A 16 7.26 16.01 -8.79
CA ILE A 16 5.96 15.67 -8.21
C ILE A 16 5.37 14.47 -8.94
N HIS A 17 5.09 13.42 -8.20
CA HIS A 17 4.39 12.22 -8.66
C HIS A 17 2.93 12.30 -8.22
N PHE A 18 2.01 12.46 -9.18
CA PHE A 18 0.56 12.48 -8.93
C PHE A 18 -0.09 11.10 -8.84
N SER A 19 0.70 10.04 -9.00
CA SER A 19 0.27 8.65 -8.85
C SER A 19 1.47 7.82 -8.46
N ILE A 20 1.22 6.67 -7.81
CA ILE A 20 2.29 5.77 -7.37
C ILE A 20 3.16 5.30 -8.57
N PRO A 21 4.49 5.40 -8.47
CA PRO A 21 5.41 4.77 -9.42
C PRO A 21 5.26 3.24 -9.45
N LYS A 22 5.67 2.62 -10.55
CA LYS A 22 5.59 1.14 -10.69
C LYS A 22 6.61 0.40 -9.83
N SER A 23 7.68 1.08 -9.39
CA SER A 23 8.76 0.50 -8.61
C SER A 23 9.59 1.56 -7.88
N ILE A 24 10.37 1.13 -6.90
CA ILE A 24 11.32 1.98 -6.17
C ILE A 24 12.41 2.51 -7.11
N GLU A 25 12.89 1.71 -8.07
CA GLU A 25 13.90 2.15 -9.03
C GLU A 25 13.37 3.23 -9.98
N GLY A 26 12.13 3.06 -10.45
CA GLY A 26 11.47 4.08 -11.27
C GLY A 26 11.34 5.38 -10.49
N TYR A 27 10.86 5.31 -9.25
CA TYR A 27 10.76 6.47 -8.38
C TYR A 27 12.13 7.14 -8.18
N TYR A 28 13.16 6.37 -7.81
CA TYR A 28 14.53 6.84 -7.58
C TYR A 28 15.10 7.59 -8.79
N GLN A 29 14.96 7.01 -9.99
CA GLN A 29 15.46 7.62 -11.23
C GLN A 29 14.70 8.90 -11.61
N GLU A 30 13.39 8.91 -11.40
CA GLU A 30 12.54 10.06 -11.71
C GLU A 30 12.74 11.20 -10.70
N SER A 31 12.74 10.89 -9.40
CA SER A 31 12.96 11.86 -8.32
C SER A 31 14.39 12.40 -8.30
N GLY A 32 15.38 11.57 -8.66
CA GLY A 32 16.80 11.96 -8.76
C GLY A 32 17.13 12.96 -9.87
N ARG A 33 16.13 13.46 -10.60
CA ARG A 33 16.26 14.61 -11.52
C ARG A 33 16.25 15.95 -10.80
N ALA A 34 15.76 15.98 -9.56
CA ALA A 34 15.75 17.19 -8.74
C ALA A 34 17.15 17.48 -8.18
N GLY A 35 17.52 18.76 -8.05
CA GLY A 35 18.68 19.17 -7.24
C GLY A 35 20.06 18.74 -7.75
N ARG A 36 20.25 18.54 -9.06
CA ARG A 36 21.56 18.14 -9.62
C ARG A 36 22.65 19.21 -9.50
N ASP A 37 22.27 20.46 -9.27
CA ASP A 37 23.15 21.56 -8.88
C ASP A 37 23.59 21.52 -7.41
N GLY A 38 23.13 20.54 -6.62
CA GLY A 38 23.39 20.43 -5.19
C GLY A 38 22.54 21.36 -4.31
N GLY A 39 21.67 22.16 -4.92
CA GLY A 39 20.72 23.01 -4.21
C GLY A 39 19.58 22.20 -3.58
N PRO A 40 18.91 22.73 -2.54
CA PRO A 40 17.74 22.07 -1.95
C PRO A 40 16.66 21.81 -2.99
N ALA A 41 16.08 20.60 -2.95
CA ALA A 41 14.98 20.22 -3.83
C ALA A 41 14.03 19.26 -3.10
N HIS A 42 12.80 19.17 -3.59
CA HIS A 42 11.74 18.35 -3.02
C HIS A 42 11.25 17.31 -4.02
N CYS A 43 11.04 16.10 -3.52
CA CYS A 43 10.42 15.00 -4.26
C CYS A 43 9.12 14.66 -3.53
N ILE A 44 7.98 14.95 -4.16
CA ILE A 44 6.66 14.81 -3.54
C ILE A 44 5.91 13.69 -4.25
N LEU A 45 5.39 12.73 -3.49
CA LEU A 45 4.58 11.64 -4.02
C LEU A 45 3.20 11.69 -3.38
N TYR A 46 2.17 11.91 -4.21
CA TYR A 46 0.78 11.73 -3.81
C TYR A 46 0.41 10.27 -3.95
N TYR A 47 -0.05 9.67 -2.85
CA TYR A 47 -0.35 8.26 -2.73
C TYR A 47 -1.79 8.03 -2.29
N SER A 48 -2.49 7.15 -3.00
CA SER A 48 -3.71 6.49 -2.55
C SER A 48 -3.65 5.01 -2.91
N PHE A 49 -4.18 4.15 -2.04
CA PHE A 49 -4.31 2.73 -2.34
C PHE A 49 -5.14 2.49 -3.63
N SER A 50 -6.09 3.38 -3.94
CA SER A 50 -6.89 3.30 -5.17
C SER A 50 -6.05 3.41 -6.46
N ASP A 51 -4.89 4.09 -6.42
CA ASP A 51 -3.99 4.18 -7.57
C ASP A 51 -3.23 2.87 -7.81
N VAL A 52 -3.02 2.05 -6.77
CA VAL A 52 -2.38 0.73 -6.88
C VAL A 52 -3.17 -0.16 -7.83
N ALA A 53 -4.51 -0.17 -7.71
CA ALA A 53 -5.38 -0.94 -8.60
C ALA A 53 -5.24 -0.51 -10.08
N LYS A 54 -5.12 0.80 -10.34
CA LYS A 54 -4.93 1.33 -11.70
C LYS A 54 -3.58 0.90 -12.29
N ILE A 55 -2.50 1.04 -11.52
CA ILE A 55 -1.15 0.67 -11.96
C ILE A 55 -1.06 -0.84 -12.19
N ARG A 56 -1.68 -1.63 -11.31
CA ARG A 56 -1.77 -3.08 -11.45
C ARG A 56 -2.48 -3.48 -12.74
N ASN A 57 -3.62 -2.87 -13.07
CA ASN A 57 -4.32 -3.12 -14.34
C ASN A 57 -3.43 -2.83 -15.57
N VAL A 58 -2.55 -1.83 -15.48
CA VAL A 58 -1.57 -1.55 -16.54
C VAL A 58 -0.52 -2.66 -16.66
N ILE A 59 0.01 -3.13 -15.53
CA ILE A 59 1.00 -4.24 -15.50
C ILE A 59 0.38 -5.54 -16.03
N GLU A 60 -0.89 -5.79 -15.72
CA GLU A 60 -1.59 -7.01 -16.10
C GLU A 60 -1.98 -7.11 -17.57
N ARG A 61 -1.96 -6.00 -18.30
CA ARG A 61 -2.10 -6.03 -19.77
C ARG A 61 -0.84 -6.55 -20.46
N ASP A 62 0.29 -6.55 -19.77
CA ASP A 62 1.60 -6.97 -20.28
C ASP A 62 1.95 -8.40 -19.79
N LYS A 63 1.07 -9.36 -20.08
CA LYS A 63 1.15 -10.76 -19.60
C LYS A 63 1.90 -11.71 -20.51
N GLU A 64 2.50 -11.21 -21.59
CA GLU A 64 3.22 -12.05 -22.57
C GLU A 64 4.39 -12.82 -21.94
N ASN A 65 4.95 -12.32 -20.84
CA ASN A 65 6.02 -12.97 -20.09
C ASN A 65 5.66 -13.12 -18.59
N PRO A 66 5.27 -14.32 -18.13
CA PRO A 66 4.88 -14.58 -16.74
C PRO A 66 5.94 -14.20 -15.69
N ALA A 67 7.22 -14.42 -16.00
CA ALA A 67 8.31 -14.10 -15.08
C ALA A 67 8.52 -12.58 -14.97
N ALA A 68 8.45 -11.86 -16.10
CA ALA A 68 8.52 -10.41 -16.10
C ALA A 68 7.33 -9.77 -15.38
N TRP A 69 6.13 -10.31 -15.60
CA TRP A 69 4.91 -9.91 -14.90
C TRP A 69 5.02 -10.09 -13.39
N ALA A 70 5.45 -11.27 -12.92
CA ALA A 70 5.61 -11.53 -11.49
C ALA A 70 6.58 -10.54 -10.83
N ARG A 71 7.69 -10.21 -11.51
CA ARG A 71 8.65 -9.20 -11.06
C ARG A 71 8.06 -7.79 -11.02
N GLN A 72 7.26 -7.40 -12.02
CA GLN A 72 6.59 -6.08 -12.03
C GLN A 72 5.60 -5.94 -10.85
N ILE A 73 4.88 -7.01 -10.53
CA ILE A 73 3.96 -7.04 -9.38
C ILE A 73 4.73 -6.95 -8.06
N ASP A 74 5.82 -7.72 -7.90
CA ASP A 74 6.70 -7.62 -6.72
C ASP A 74 7.25 -6.19 -6.54
N ASN A 75 7.72 -5.58 -7.63
CA ASN A 75 8.19 -4.20 -7.63
C ASN A 75 7.11 -3.19 -7.21
N LEU A 76 5.87 -3.37 -7.68
CA LEU A 76 4.75 -2.53 -7.27
C LEU A 76 4.48 -2.67 -5.77
N TRP A 77 4.45 -3.89 -5.23
CA TRP A 77 4.21 -4.11 -3.80
C TRP A 77 5.32 -3.52 -2.92
N ARG A 78 6.58 -3.55 -3.38
CA ARG A 78 7.66 -2.84 -2.69
C ARG A 78 7.47 -1.33 -2.70
N MET A 79 6.99 -0.75 -3.80
CA MET A 79 6.68 0.67 -3.85
C MET A 79 5.50 1.04 -2.94
N VAL A 80 4.49 0.16 -2.84
CA VAL A 80 3.39 0.31 -1.91
C VAL A 80 3.90 0.26 -0.46
N ALA A 81 4.72 -0.74 -0.12
CA ALA A 81 5.34 -0.84 1.20
C ALA A 81 6.19 0.39 1.54
N TYR A 82 6.91 0.95 0.56
CA TYR A 82 7.63 2.21 0.72
C TYR A 82 6.71 3.38 1.07
N CYS A 83 5.54 3.51 0.41
CA CYS A 83 4.59 4.58 0.68
C CYS A 83 3.92 4.42 2.05
N ASP A 84 3.48 3.20 2.37
CA ASP A 84 2.75 2.88 3.61
C ASP A 84 3.64 2.83 4.86
N ASN A 85 4.96 2.81 4.70
CA ASN A 85 5.88 2.87 5.82
C ASN A 85 5.88 4.30 6.42
N LEU A 86 5.35 4.45 7.63
CA LEU A 86 5.25 5.75 8.31
C LEU A 86 6.43 6.06 9.24
N THR A 87 7.28 5.07 9.54
CA THR A 87 8.22 5.14 10.67
C THR A 87 9.69 5.11 10.26
N ASP A 88 10.01 4.39 9.19
CA ASP A 88 11.39 4.22 8.74
C ASP A 88 11.81 5.39 7.86
N CYS A 89 13.07 5.79 7.94
CA CYS A 89 13.60 6.86 7.12
C CYS A 89 13.42 6.51 5.64
N ARG A 90 12.75 7.38 4.86
CA ARG A 90 12.56 7.20 3.42
C ARG A 90 13.87 6.95 2.68
N ARG A 91 14.96 7.60 3.11
CA ARG A 91 16.31 7.41 2.53
C ARG A 91 16.88 6.04 2.86
N SER A 92 16.76 5.59 4.11
CA SER A 92 17.22 4.26 4.51
C SER A 92 16.50 3.17 3.73
N VAL A 93 15.17 3.21 3.63
CA VAL A 93 14.40 2.20 2.86
C VAL A 93 14.76 2.23 1.37
N MET A 94 14.91 3.43 0.80
CA MET A 94 15.26 3.59 -0.62
C MET A 94 16.67 3.10 -0.94
N LEU A 95 17.64 3.35 -0.07
CA LEU A 95 19.04 2.95 -0.28
C LEU A 95 19.25 1.45 0.01
N ASP A 96 18.56 0.91 1.01
CA ASP A 96 18.56 -0.53 1.30
C ASP A 96 18.11 -1.37 0.10
N TYR A 97 17.16 -0.85 -0.69
CA TYR A 97 16.75 -1.45 -1.97
C TYR A 97 17.93 -1.70 -2.93
N PHE A 98 18.93 -0.82 -2.93
CA PHE A 98 20.14 -0.92 -3.75
C PHE A 98 21.31 -1.60 -3.02
N GLY A 99 21.07 -2.16 -1.83
CA GLY A 99 22.09 -2.78 -0.99
C GLY A 99 22.98 -1.79 -0.25
N GLU A 100 22.54 -0.53 -0.12
CA GLU A 100 23.27 0.52 0.58
C GLU A 100 22.69 0.76 1.97
N ILE A 101 23.57 0.83 2.98
CA ILE A 101 23.17 1.12 4.36
C ILE A 101 23.24 2.62 4.60
N PHE A 102 22.13 3.22 5.05
CA PHE A 102 22.05 4.63 5.38
C PHE A 102 21.54 4.84 6.81
N ASP A 103 22.33 5.55 7.61
CA ASP A 103 22.00 5.89 8.99
C ASP A 103 20.93 6.99 9.05
N ARG A 104 19.79 6.69 9.68
CA ARG A 104 18.66 7.61 9.83
C ARG A 104 19.07 8.92 10.50
N GLU A 105 20.07 8.91 11.38
CA GLU A 105 20.51 10.09 12.12
C GLU A 105 21.16 11.11 11.18
N VAL A 106 21.75 10.67 10.06
CA VAL A 106 22.22 11.57 8.99
C VAL A 106 21.05 12.30 8.32
N CYS A 107 19.91 11.65 8.14
CA CYS A 107 18.71 12.32 7.60
C CYS A 107 18.14 13.34 8.60
N ARG A 108 18.18 13.05 9.90
CA ARG A 108 17.69 13.93 10.97
C ARG A 108 18.61 15.12 11.23
N ALA A 109 19.90 14.98 10.98
CA ALA A 109 20.90 16.01 11.27
C ALA A 109 20.63 17.35 10.59
N ASN A 110 19.88 17.37 9.47
CA ASN A 110 19.47 18.62 8.82
C ASN A 110 17.98 18.63 8.52
N VAL A 111 17.22 19.32 9.37
CA VAL A 111 15.75 19.46 9.26
C VAL A 111 15.30 19.99 7.90
N ARG A 112 16.10 20.85 7.22
CA ARG A 112 15.76 21.36 5.88
C ARG A 112 15.82 20.29 4.78
N HIS A 113 16.45 19.15 5.06
CA HIS A 113 16.63 18.05 4.10
C HIS A 113 16.07 16.72 4.62
N ALA A 114 15.51 16.72 5.83
CA ALA A 114 14.91 15.53 6.39
C ALA A 114 13.74 15.05 5.51
N CYS A 115 13.59 13.73 5.38
CA CYS A 115 12.38 13.18 4.79
C CYS A 115 11.19 13.37 5.75
N ASP A 116 9.98 13.24 5.23
CA ASP A 116 8.73 13.32 6.00
C ASP A 116 8.79 12.43 7.26
N ASN A 117 9.11 11.14 7.13
CA ASN A 117 9.16 10.21 8.27
C ASN A 117 10.23 10.58 9.33
N CYS A 118 11.28 11.30 8.94
CA CYS A 118 12.29 11.80 9.89
C CYS A 118 11.94 13.17 10.47
N SER A 119 10.97 13.86 9.87
CA SER A 119 10.50 15.20 10.26
C SER A 119 9.26 15.15 11.14
N VAL A 120 8.52 14.04 11.13
CA VAL A 120 7.40 13.75 12.04
C VAL A 120 7.94 13.76 13.49
N GLU A 121 7.32 14.60 14.33
CA GLU A 121 7.62 14.68 15.77
C GLU A 121 6.75 13.71 16.58
N GLU A 122 5.65 13.26 15.98
CA GLU A 122 4.68 12.35 16.58
C GLU A 122 5.27 10.96 16.85
N GLU A 123 4.98 10.42 18.03
CA GLU A 123 5.36 9.07 18.38
C GLU A 123 4.35 8.06 17.81
N PHE A 124 4.88 7.04 17.13
CA PHE A 124 4.10 5.88 16.73
C PHE A 124 4.21 4.78 17.80
N VAL A 125 3.07 4.25 18.22
CA VAL A 125 3.02 3.07 19.08
C VAL A 125 2.63 1.85 18.27
N LEU A 126 3.43 0.79 18.39
CA LEU A 126 3.05 -0.52 17.87
C LEU A 126 1.88 -1.07 18.68
N LYS A 127 0.70 -1.09 18.06
CA LYS A 127 -0.51 -1.65 18.65
C LYS A 127 -0.73 -3.06 18.14
N ASP A 128 -1.12 -3.97 19.04
CA ASP A 128 -1.62 -5.30 18.67
C ASP A 128 -3.00 -5.13 18.01
N VAL A 129 -3.07 -5.35 16.71
CA VAL A 129 -4.29 -5.25 15.89
C VAL A 129 -4.81 -6.62 15.44
N THR A 130 -4.30 -7.69 16.08
CA THR A 130 -4.56 -9.07 15.68
C THR A 130 -6.05 -9.40 15.59
N GLU A 131 -6.87 -8.90 16.50
CA GLU A 131 -8.30 -9.19 16.52
C GLU A 131 -9.05 -8.50 15.36
N ASP A 132 -8.69 -7.27 15.02
CA ASP A 132 -9.26 -6.59 13.84
C ASP A 132 -8.84 -7.33 12.55
N CYS A 133 -7.58 -7.77 12.45
CA CYS A 133 -7.09 -8.57 11.33
C CYS A 133 -7.80 -9.94 11.22
N LYS A 134 -8.06 -10.62 12.34
CA LYS A 134 -8.83 -11.87 12.37
C LYS A 134 -10.26 -11.65 11.88
N LEU A 135 -10.89 -10.54 12.26
CA LEU A 135 -12.23 -10.19 11.78
C LEU A 135 -12.24 -10.02 10.25
N ILE A 136 -11.25 -9.31 9.70
CA ILE A 136 -11.09 -9.14 8.24
C ILE A 136 -10.95 -10.49 7.54
N VAL A 137 -10.02 -11.33 8.01
CA VAL A 137 -9.77 -12.65 7.39
C VAL A 137 -11.00 -13.57 7.48
N LYS A 138 -11.72 -13.57 8.61
CA LYS A 138 -12.98 -14.33 8.74
C LYS A 138 -14.06 -13.83 7.79
N ALA A 139 -14.21 -12.51 7.64
CA ALA A 139 -15.19 -11.94 6.72
C ALA A 139 -14.90 -12.32 5.26
N ILE A 140 -13.63 -12.32 4.86
CA ILE A 140 -13.22 -12.79 3.52
C ILE A 140 -13.52 -14.27 3.34
N ASP A 141 -13.26 -15.11 4.35
CA ASP A 141 -13.58 -16.54 4.30
C ASP A 141 -15.09 -16.78 4.18
N GLU A 142 -15.91 -16.05 4.95
CA GLU A 142 -17.37 -16.18 4.95
C GLU A 142 -18.01 -15.73 3.61
N ILE A 143 -17.52 -14.62 3.05
CA ILE A 143 -18.03 -14.04 1.80
C ILE A 143 -17.51 -14.82 0.58
N CYS A 144 -16.21 -15.10 0.51
CA CYS A 144 -15.56 -15.66 -0.68
C CYS A 144 -15.37 -17.20 -0.64
N GLY A 145 -15.27 -17.81 0.54
CA GLY A 145 -14.84 -19.21 0.68
C GLY A 145 -15.80 -20.26 0.13
N SER A 146 -17.09 -19.93 -0.01
CA SER A 146 -18.14 -20.85 -0.51
C SER A 146 -18.58 -20.59 -1.96
N GLN A 147 -17.81 -19.84 -2.76
CA GLN A 147 -18.21 -19.36 -4.11
C GLN A 147 -19.52 -18.55 -4.13
N LYS A 148 -19.87 -17.85 -3.02
CA LYS A 148 -21.10 -17.06 -2.96
C LYS A 148 -21.01 -15.79 -3.81
N SER A 149 -19.83 -15.16 -3.89
CA SER A 149 -19.54 -14.02 -4.78
C SER A 149 -18.11 -13.53 -4.60
N ASP A 150 -17.60 -12.82 -5.60
CA ASP A 150 -16.25 -12.27 -5.63
C ASP A 150 -16.27 -10.75 -5.42
N PHE A 151 -15.37 -10.27 -4.55
CA PHE A 151 -15.28 -8.84 -4.22
C PHE A 151 -13.82 -8.38 -4.10
N THR A 152 -13.59 -7.11 -4.43
CA THR A 152 -12.28 -6.48 -4.42
C THR A 152 -11.89 -6.00 -3.03
N VAL A 153 -10.62 -5.67 -2.81
CA VAL A 153 -10.13 -5.08 -1.55
C VAL A 153 -10.93 -3.84 -1.14
N LEU A 154 -11.22 -2.95 -2.10
CA LEU A 154 -11.99 -1.72 -1.85
C LEU A 154 -13.39 -2.01 -1.31
N HIS A 155 -14.05 -3.07 -1.80
CA HIS A 155 -15.35 -3.47 -1.26
C HIS A 155 -15.25 -3.89 0.21
N PHE A 156 -14.24 -4.67 0.58
CA PHE A 156 -14.04 -5.07 1.97
C PHE A 156 -13.65 -3.90 2.88
N ILE A 157 -12.88 -2.92 2.37
CA ILE A 157 -12.61 -1.65 3.07
C ILE A 157 -13.92 -0.92 3.34
N ASP A 158 -14.77 -0.74 2.32
CA ASP A 158 -16.05 -0.05 2.46
C ASP A 158 -16.98 -0.74 3.46
N VAL A 159 -17.06 -2.08 3.44
CA VAL A 159 -17.83 -2.84 4.42
C VAL A 159 -17.26 -2.65 5.83
N PHE A 160 -15.94 -2.79 6.01
CA PHE A 160 -15.30 -2.66 7.33
C PHE A 160 -15.47 -1.25 7.92
N GLU A 161 -15.30 -0.21 7.10
CA GLU A 161 -15.54 1.19 7.46
C GLU A 161 -17.00 1.45 7.85
N GLY A 162 -17.93 0.64 7.34
CA GLY A 162 -19.37 0.79 7.57
C GLY A 162 -20.04 1.71 6.56
N SER A 163 -19.52 1.76 5.34
CA SER A 163 -20.05 2.52 4.21
C SER A 163 -21.47 2.07 3.85
N ALA A 164 -22.28 3.02 3.39
CA ALA A 164 -23.61 2.79 2.81
C ALA A 164 -23.56 2.80 1.26
N ALA A 165 -22.39 2.53 0.68
CA ALA A 165 -22.23 2.46 -0.77
C ALA A 165 -23.24 1.46 -1.37
N LYS A 166 -23.82 1.82 -2.52
CA LYS A 166 -24.86 1.02 -3.19
C LYS A 166 -24.49 -0.46 -3.30
N LYS A 167 -23.25 -0.77 -3.67
CA LYS A 167 -22.79 -2.16 -3.83
C LYS A 167 -22.74 -2.95 -2.52
N VAL A 168 -22.47 -2.28 -1.39
CA VAL A 168 -22.49 -2.89 -0.06
C VAL A 168 -23.91 -3.30 0.31
N VAL A 169 -24.88 -2.37 0.15
CA VAL A 169 -26.30 -2.59 0.45
C VAL A 169 -26.93 -3.61 -0.50
N ASP A 170 -26.72 -3.45 -1.81
CA ASP A 170 -27.27 -4.38 -2.82
C ASP A 170 -26.74 -5.82 -2.65
N SER A 171 -25.61 -6.00 -1.94
CA SER A 171 -25.04 -7.32 -1.60
C SER A 171 -25.46 -7.83 -0.22
N ASN A 172 -26.25 -7.05 0.55
CA ASN A 172 -26.60 -7.29 1.97
C ASN A 172 -25.37 -7.41 2.89
N HIS A 173 -24.27 -6.75 2.53
CA HIS A 173 -23.04 -6.78 3.34
C HIS A 173 -23.05 -5.75 4.47
N ASP A 174 -24.02 -4.84 4.47
CA ASP A 174 -24.34 -3.95 5.59
C ASP A 174 -25.00 -4.65 6.78
N GLU A 175 -25.56 -5.84 6.57
CA GLU A 175 -26.16 -6.66 7.63
C GLU A 175 -25.15 -7.60 8.30
N LEU A 176 -23.95 -7.75 7.73
CA LEU A 176 -22.94 -8.67 8.25
C LEU A 176 -22.35 -8.17 9.57
N PRO A 177 -22.00 -9.07 10.52
CA PRO A 177 -21.32 -8.67 11.76
C PRO A 177 -20.00 -7.92 11.57
N PHE A 178 -19.40 -8.02 10.38
CA PHE A 178 -18.19 -7.33 9.99
C PHE A 178 -18.41 -5.85 9.64
N HIS A 179 -19.63 -5.46 9.24
CA HIS A 179 -19.94 -4.09 8.82
C HIS A 179 -19.69 -3.08 9.93
N GLY A 180 -18.96 -2.02 9.62
CA GLY A 180 -18.69 -0.92 10.56
C GLY A 180 -17.81 -1.29 11.75
N LYS A 181 -17.19 -2.48 11.79
CA LYS A 181 -16.20 -2.83 12.84
C LYS A 181 -14.94 -1.98 12.77
N GLY A 182 -14.69 -1.38 11.60
CA GLY A 182 -13.61 -0.44 11.32
C GLY A 182 -13.91 1.01 11.69
N LYS A 183 -15.11 1.38 12.14
CA LYS A 183 -15.50 2.80 12.40
C LYS A 183 -14.59 3.58 13.36
N LYS A 184 -13.82 2.87 14.19
CA LYS A 184 -12.82 3.46 15.10
C LYS A 184 -11.53 3.89 14.40
N TRP A 185 -11.36 3.53 13.13
CA TRP A 185 -10.19 3.80 12.31
C TRP A 185 -10.53 4.84 11.25
N GLU A 186 -9.54 5.67 10.92
CA GLU A 186 -9.64 6.49 9.71
C GLU A 186 -9.50 5.60 8.47
N ARG A 187 -10.13 5.98 7.36
CA ARG A 187 -10.10 5.21 6.12
C ARG A 187 -8.68 4.88 5.65
N ALA A 188 -7.77 5.83 5.75
CA ALA A 188 -6.37 5.62 5.37
C ALA A 188 -5.69 4.53 6.22
N GLU A 189 -6.03 4.43 7.50
CA GLU A 189 -5.53 3.35 8.37
C GLU A 189 -6.16 2.01 8.04
N ILE A 190 -7.43 1.98 7.64
CA ILE A 190 -8.08 0.76 7.15
C ILE A 190 -7.38 0.28 5.86
N GLU A 191 -7.17 1.17 4.89
CA GLU A 191 -6.45 0.86 3.65
C GLU A 191 -5.06 0.28 3.93
N ARG A 192 -4.31 0.88 4.86
CA ARG A 192 -3.00 0.39 5.31
C ARG A 192 -3.07 -0.97 6.01
N LEU A 193 -4.11 -1.22 6.80
CA LEU A 193 -4.32 -2.52 7.44
C LEU A 193 -4.55 -3.62 6.40
N PHE A 194 -5.39 -3.36 5.39
CA PHE A 194 -5.59 -4.29 4.27
C PHE A 194 -4.31 -4.50 3.46
N CYS A 195 -3.55 -3.43 3.20
CA CYS A 195 -2.27 -3.54 2.52
C CYS A 195 -1.27 -4.42 3.29
N ARG A 196 -1.17 -4.22 4.62
CA ARG A 196 -0.35 -5.06 5.49
C ARG A 196 -0.73 -6.53 5.39
N LEU A 197 -2.03 -6.84 5.37
CA LEU A 197 -2.52 -8.21 5.25
C LEU A 197 -2.19 -8.85 3.88
N LEU A 198 -2.15 -8.05 2.81
CA LEU A 198 -1.71 -8.49 1.47
C LEU A 198 -0.21 -8.78 1.45
N ILE A 199 0.61 -7.85 1.96
CA ILE A 199 2.07 -7.96 2.01
C ILE A 199 2.51 -9.16 2.85
N ASP A 200 1.89 -9.35 4.03
CA ASP A 200 2.19 -10.46 4.93
C ASP A 200 1.51 -11.78 4.50
N GLU A 201 0.85 -11.80 3.33
CA GLU A 201 0.19 -12.95 2.71
C GLU A 201 -0.86 -13.64 3.62
N TYR A 202 -1.52 -12.87 4.47
CA TYR A 202 -2.73 -13.30 5.19
C TYR A 202 -3.95 -13.28 4.27
N ILE A 203 -3.98 -12.34 3.35
CA ILE A 203 -4.95 -12.28 2.25
C ILE A 203 -4.18 -12.17 0.93
N ARG A 204 -4.81 -12.52 -0.17
CA ARG A 204 -4.23 -12.41 -1.51
C ARG A 204 -5.29 -11.99 -2.50
N GLU A 205 -4.86 -11.44 -3.62
CA GLU A 205 -5.75 -11.15 -4.74
C GLU A 205 -5.59 -12.19 -5.83
N GLU A 206 -6.71 -12.74 -6.27
CA GLU A 206 -6.82 -13.62 -7.43
C GLU A 206 -7.39 -12.83 -8.61
N LEU A 207 -6.74 -12.94 -9.77
CA LEU A 207 -7.14 -12.21 -10.97
C LEU A 207 -8.12 -13.04 -11.78
N VAL A 208 -9.31 -12.49 -11.98
CA VAL A 208 -10.35 -13.09 -12.80
C VAL A 208 -10.68 -12.11 -13.92
N VAL A 209 -10.52 -12.57 -15.16
CA VAL A 209 -10.88 -11.80 -16.35
C VAL A 209 -12.39 -11.94 -16.56
N ASN A 210 -13.10 -10.82 -16.61
CA ASN A 210 -14.54 -10.83 -16.87
C ASN A 210 -14.83 -11.04 -18.38
N HIS A 211 -16.10 -11.10 -18.75
CA HIS A 211 -16.52 -11.29 -20.14
C HIS A 211 -16.12 -10.15 -21.10
N GLU A 212 -15.64 -9.02 -20.58
CA GLU A 212 -15.19 -7.85 -21.35
C GLU A 212 -13.66 -7.78 -21.47
N ASP A 213 -12.95 -8.87 -21.16
CA ASP A 213 -11.48 -8.95 -21.09
C ASP A 213 -10.84 -7.96 -20.10
N ILE A 214 -11.62 -7.51 -19.11
CA ILE A 214 -11.14 -6.64 -18.03
C ILE A 214 -10.74 -7.52 -16.84
N PRO A 215 -9.47 -7.49 -16.42
CA PRO A 215 -9.05 -8.20 -15.21
C PRO A 215 -9.61 -7.51 -13.97
N ASN A 216 -10.15 -8.32 -13.05
CA ASN A 216 -10.58 -7.88 -11.73
C ASN A 216 -9.79 -8.64 -10.66
N ALA A 217 -9.30 -7.90 -9.66
CA ALA A 217 -8.56 -8.45 -8.53
C ALA A 217 -9.50 -8.71 -7.35
N TYR A 218 -9.84 -9.98 -7.14
CA TYR A 218 -10.75 -10.41 -6.08
C TYR A 218 -10.00 -10.98 -4.89
N LEU A 219 -10.47 -10.67 -3.68
CA LEU A 219 -9.83 -11.13 -2.46
C LEU A 219 -10.08 -12.61 -2.19
N ARG A 220 -9.01 -13.25 -1.71
CA ARG A 220 -8.95 -14.65 -1.24
C ARG A 220 -8.11 -14.73 0.01
N LEU A 221 -8.20 -15.87 0.71
CA LEU A 221 -7.30 -16.18 1.81
C LEU A 221 -5.87 -16.39 1.31
N GLY A 222 -4.93 -15.75 1.98
CA GLY A 222 -3.50 -15.95 1.77
C GLY A 222 -2.99 -17.19 2.51
N LYS A 223 -1.76 -17.62 2.21
CA LYS A 223 -1.16 -18.83 2.79
C LYS A 223 -0.94 -18.73 4.31
N ASN A 224 -0.81 -17.51 4.84
CA ASN A 224 -0.61 -17.26 6.26
C ASN A 224 -1.93 -17.07 7.04
N ALA A 225 -3.09 -17.04 6.37
CA ALA A 225 -4.40 -16.86 7.02
C ALA A 225 -4.65 -17.84 8.19
N PRO A 226 -4.37 -19.15 8.07
CA PRO A 226 -4.62 -20.09 9.16
C PRO A 226 -3.78 -19.80 10.41
N LEU A 227 -2.56 -19.28 10.24
CA LEU A 227 -1.67 -18.96 11.35
C LEU A 227 -2.22 -17.80 12.19
N LEU A 228 -2.82 -16.80 11.53
CA LEU A 228 -3.49 -15.68 12.19
C LEU A 228 -4.74 -16.16 12.93
N LEU A 229 -5.61 -16.92 12.24
CA LEU A 229 -6.87 -17.40 12.82
C LEU A 229 -6.66 -18.32 14.04
N GLN A 230 -5.61 -19.14 14.02
CA GLN A 230 -5.22 -20.01 15.14
C GLN A 230 -4.49 -19.26 16.27
N GLY A 231 -4.23 -17.95 16.12
CA GLY A 231 -3.50 -17.15 17.10
C GLY A 231 -2.00 -17.47 17.19
N LYS A 232 -1.44 -18.18 16.20
CA LYS A 232 -0.01 -18.51 16.12
C LYS A 232 0.85 -17.34 15.64
N ARG A 233 0.24 -16.35 14.98
CA ARG A 233 0.89 -15.09 14.61
C ARG A 233 0.04 -13.91 15.09
N LYS A 234 0.72 -12.87 15.54
CA LYS A 234 0.14 -11.58 15.88
C LYS A 234 0.47 -10.57 14.81
N VAL A 235 -0.40 -9.58 14.63
CA VAL A 235 -0.17 -8.45 13.73
C VAL A 235 -0.05 -7.20 14.58
N PHE A 236 1.08 -6.51 14.43
CA PHE A 236 1.34 -5.22 15.06
C PHE A 236 1.34 -4.14 13.99
N TYR A 237 0.77 -2.99 14.32
CA TYR A 237 0.65 -1.87 13.39
C TYR A 237 1.01 -0.56 14.11
N PRO A 238 1.86 0.31 13.52
CA PRO A 238 2.21 1.59 14.10
C PRO A 238 1.03 2.56 13.99
N LEU A 239 0.50 3.00 15.11
CA LEU A 239 -0.53 4.04 15.16
C LEU A 239 0.06 5.32 15.74
N LEU A 240 -0.31 6.46 15.15
CA LEU A 240 -0.03 7.78 15.73
C LEU A 240 -0.65 7.86 17.13
N LEU A 241 0.15 8.19 18.14
CA LEU A 241 -0.37 8.63 19.42
C LEU A 241 -0.95 10.03 19.24
N TYR A 242 -2.28 10.14 19.17
CA TYR A 242 -2.91 11.41 19.47
C TYR A 242 -2.73 11.68 20.97
N VAL A 243 -1.75 12.54 21.31
CA VAL A 243 -1.66 13.11 22.65
C VAL A 243 -2.94 13.92 22.84
N SER A 244 -3.84 13.40 23.69
CA SER A 244 -5.12 14.04 24.02
C SER A 244 -4.93 15.14 25.05
#